data_AF-A0A1E5K0I6-F1
#
_entry.id   AF-A0A1E5K0I6-F1
#
_cell.length_a   1.000
_cell.length_b   1.000
_cell.length_c   1.000
_cell.angle_alpha   90.00
_cell.angle_beta   90.00
_cell.angle_gamma   90.00
#
_symmetry.space_group_name_H-M   'P 1'
#
loop_
_entity.id
_entity.type
_entity.pdbx_description
1 polymer ?
#
loop_
_entity_poly.entity_id
_entity_poly.type
_entity_poly.pdbx_seq_one_letter_code
_entity_poly.pdbx_strand_id
1 'polypeptide(L)' 'MSDFIRNCQLCEAPMESSPFLLCPECLQEKEQVRVFLKNHPRVPLHELVESTQIPISHVKKILGID' A
#
# COMPACT_ATOMS: atom_id res chain seq x y z
N MET A 1 19.35 22.66 7.63
CA MET A 1 18.74 21.38 8.03
C MET A 1 18.62 20.59 6.75
N SER A 2 19.32 19.47 6.62
CA SER A 2 19.19 18.63 5.42
C SER A 2 17.85 17.94 5.49
N ASP A 3 16.95 18.25 4.57
CA ASP A 3 15.68 17.55 4.45
C ASP A 3 16.00 16.06 4.22
N PHE A 4 15.72 15.23 5.22
CA PHE A 4 15.94 13.80 5.15
C PHE A 4 14.88 13.23 4.21
N ILE A 5 15.21 13.16 2.92
CA ILE A 5 14.39 12.49 1.91
C ILE A 5 14.61 11.00 2.08
N ARG A 6 13.51 10.26 2.27
CA ARG A 6 13.51 8.80 2.28
C ARG A 6 12.57 8.29 1.20
N ASN A 7 12.70 7.03 0.84
CA ASN A 7 11.80 6.41 -0.13
C ASN A 7 10.69 5.63 0.59
N CYS A 8 9.48 5.71 0.06
CA CYS A 8 8.35 4.87 0.46
C CYS A 8 8.74 3.39 0.33
N GLN A 9 8.50 2.57 1.37
CA GLN A 9 8.83 1.15 1.31
C GLN A 9 7.95 0.33 0.35
N LEU A 10 6.86 0.90 -0.17
CA LEU A 10 5.96 0.23 -1.11
C LEU A 10 6.25 0.61 -2.56
N CYS A 11 6.15 1.90 -2.88
CA CYS A 11 6.28 2.42 -4.24
C CYS A 11 7.65 3.05 -4.55
N GLU A 12 8.56 3.09 -3.57
CA GLU A 12 9.92 3.63 -3.69
C GLU A 12 10.00 5.13 -4.03
N ALA A 13 8.85 5.83 -4.07
CA ALA A 13 8.81 7.26 -4.30
C ALA A 13 9.46 8.04 -3.15
N PRO A 14 10.21 9.12 -3.43
CA PRO A 14 10.77 9.99 -2.42
C PRO A 14 9.65 10.66 -1.62
N MET A 15 9.81 10.71 -0.30
CA MET A 15 8.87 11.31 0.63
C MET A 15 9.61 12.05 1.74
N GLU A 16 8.95 13.07 2.27
CA GLU A 16 9.46 13.81 3.41
C GLU A 16 9.61 12.93 4.65
N SER A 17 10.49 13.37 5.56
CA SER A 17 10.68 12.73 6.85
C SER A 17 9.38 12.78 7.65
N SER A 18 8.86 11.61 8.03
CA SER A 18 7.65 11.44 8.82
C SER A 18 7.78 10.15 9.67
N PRO A 19 6.90 9.90 10.65
CA PRO A 19 6.98 8.66 11.42
C PRO A 19 6.57 7.41 10.62
N PHE A 20 5.98 7.56 9.43
CA PHE A 20 5.42 6.46 8.64
C PHE A 20 6.38 5.92 7.59
N LEU A 21 6.51 4.60 7.43
CA LEU A 21 7.39 4.01 6.42
C LEU A 21 6.85 4.10 4.97
N LEU A 22 5.62 4.57 4.81
CA LEU A 22 4.90 4.65 3.54
C LEU A 22 4.50 6.09 3.26
N CYS A 23 4.47 6.46 1.97
CA CYS A 23 3.90 7.73 1.55
C CYS A 23 2.37 7.77 1.79
N PRO A 24 1.74 8.96 1.83
CA PRO A 24 0.31 9.10 2.08
C PRO A 24 -0.57 8.24 1.18
N GLU A 25 -0.22 8.14 -0.11
CA GLU A 25 -0.94 7.34 -1.09
C GLU A 25 -0.88 5.85 -0.73
N CYS A 26 0.31 5.33 -0.46
CA CYS A 26 0.50 3.93 -0.08
C CYS A 26 -0.06 3.57 1.30
N LEU A 27 -0.15 4.55 2.22
CA LEU A 27 -0.90 4.38 3.48
C LEU A 27 -2.40 4.21 3.21
N GLN A 28 -2.95 5.03 2.31
CA GLN A 28 -4.36 4.96 1.93
C GLN A 28 -4.67 3.64 1.22
N GLU A 29 -3.83 3.21 0.27
CA GLU A 29 -3.95 1.92 -0.40
C GLU A 29 -3.95 0.76 0.60
N LYS A 30 -3.02 0.77 1.57
CA LYS A 30 -2.95 -0.24 2.63
C LYS A 30 -4.23 -0.29 3.46
N GLU A 31 -4.78 0.86 3.83
CA GLU A 31 -6.04 0.90 4.59
C GLU A 31 -7.23 0.43 3.73
N GLN A 32 -7.28 0.79 2.46
CA GLN A 32 -8.33 0.34 1.54
C GLN A 32 -8.32 -1.18 1.37
N VAL A 33 -7.15 -1.80 1.17
CA VAL A 33 -7.00 -3.26 1.13
C VAL A 33 -7.45 -3.88 2.46
N ARG A 34 -7.03 -3.32 3.60
CA ARG A 34 -7.41 -3.82 4.93
C ARG A 34 -8.93 -3.79 5.14
N VAL A 35 -9.58 -2.68 4.82
CA VAL A 35 -11.03 -2.51 4.95
C VAL A 35 -11.77 -3.47 4.02
N PHE A 36 -11.31 -3.60 2.78
CA PHE A 36 -11.93 -4.50 1.80
C PHE A 36 -11.87 -5.95 2.27
N LEU A 37 -10.71 -6.43 2.73
CA LEU A 37 -10.54 -7.79 3.23
C LEU A 37 -11.33 -8.07 4.50
N LYS A 38 -11.58 -7.04 5.32
CA LYS A 38 -12.47 -7.16 6.48
C LYS A 38 -13.91 -7.50 6.05
N ASN A 39 -14.36 -6.96 4.93
CA ASN A 39 -15.70 -7.19 4.38
C ASN A 39 -15.76 -8.45 3.48
N HIS A 40 -14.64 -8.80 2.83
CA HIS A 40 -14.53 -9.92 1.90
C HIS A 40 -13.31 -10.81 2.22
N PRO A 41 -13.32 -11.60 3.31
CA PRO A 41 -12.12 -12.27 3.84
C PRO A 41 -11.51 -13.35 2.95
N ARG A 42 -12.27 -13.85 1.96
CA ARG A 42 -11.87 -14.95 1.07
C ARG A 42 -11.94 -14.56 -0.41
N VAL A 43 -11.94 -13.26 -0.70
CA VAL A 43 -11.92 -12.75 -2.06
C VAL A 43 -10.65 -13.23 -2.80
N PRO A 44 -10.75 -13.65 -4.07
CA PRO A 44 -9.55 -13.95 -4.85
C PRO A 44 -8.76 -12.67 -5.16
N LEU A 45 -7.44 -12.82 -5.34
CA LEU A 45 -6.53 -11.69 -5.53
C LEU A 45 -6.91 -10.78 -6.72
N HIS A 46 -7.38 -11.37 -7.83
CA HIS A 46 -7.78 -10.60 -9.01
C HIS A 46 -9.00 -9.71 -8.73
N GLU A 47 -10.03 -10.23 -8.06
CA GLU A 47 -11.21 -9.43 -7.65
C GLU A 47 -10.83 -8.34 -6.66
N LEU A 48 -9.89 -8.58 -5.75
CA LEU A 48 -9.37 -7.54 -4.85
C LEU A 48 -8.70 -6.41 -5.64
N VAL A 49 -7.85 -6.74 -6.61
CA VAL A 49 -7.17 -5.76 -7.47
C VAL A 49 -8.18 -4.97 -8.30
N GLU A 50 -9.14 -5.64 -8.93
CA GLU A 50 -10.19 -5.00 -9.71
C GLU A 50 -11.10 -4.12 -8.85
N SER A 51 -11.46 -4.57 -7.64
CA SER A 51 -12.37 -3.81 -6.76
C SER A 51 -11.69 -2.60 -6.12
N THR A 52 -10.40 -2.72 -5.77
CA THR A 52 -9.66 -1.63 -5.13
C THR A 52 -9.00 -0.69 -6.11
N GLN A 53 -8.82 -1.09 -7.38
CA GLN A 53 -8.07 -0.37 -8.41
C GLN A 53 -6.60 -0.13 -8.02
N ILE A 54 -6.08 -0.90 -7.06
CA ILE A 54 -4.69 -0.82 -6.60
C ILE A 54 -3.84 -1.77 -7.46
N PRO A 55 -2.65 -1.34 -7.92
CA PRO A 55 -1.76 -2.20 -8.69
C PRO A 55 -1.48 -3.53 -8.00
N ILE A 56 -1.48 -4.64 -8.76
CA ILE A 56 -1.23 -5.98 -8.20
C ILE A 56 0.10 -6.08 -7.45
N SER A 57 1.13 -5.35 -7.89
CA SER A 57 2.42 -5.25 -7.21
C SER A 57 2.30 -4.65 -5.81
N HIS A 58 1.50 -3.60 -5.65
CA HIS A 58 1.21 -2.98 -4.36
C HIS A 58 0.40 -3.92 -3.47
N VAL A 59 -0.65 -4.54 -4.00
CA VAL A 59 -1.49 -5.49 -3.24
C VAL A 59 -0.66 -6.66 -2.72
N LYS A 60 0.20 -7.25 -3.56
CA LYS A 60 1.13 -8.32 -3.16
C LYS A 60 2.06 -7.91 -2.01
N LYS A 61 2.71 -6.75 -2.13
CA LYS A 61 3.57 -6.19 -1.07
C LYS A 61 2.78 -5.91 0.22
N ILE A 62 1.55 -5.40 0.12
CA ILE A 62 0.66 -5.14 1.26
C ILE A 62 0.30 -6.45 1.99
N LEU A 63 0.06 -7.52 1.23
CA LEU A 63 -0.30 -8.84 1.77
C LEU A 63 0.90 -9.68 2.22
N GLY A 64 2.13 -9.27 1.87
CA GLY A 64 3.34 -10.05 2.15
C GLY A 64 3.41 -11.36 1.34
N ILE A 65 2.88 -11.34 0.12
CA ILE A 65 2.88 -12.49 -0.80
C ILE A 65 3.74 -12.11 -2.01
N ASP A 66 5.00 -12.54 -2.03
CA ASP A 66 5.91 -12.38 -3.18
C ASP A 66 5.66 -13.45 -4.25
#